data_AF-A0A929A9Q9-F1
#
_entry.id   AF-A0A929A9Q9-F1
#
_cell.length_a   1.000
_cell.length_b   1.000
_cell.length_c   1.000
_cell.angle_alpha   90.00
_cell.angle_beta   90.00
_cell.angle_gamma   90.00
#
_symmetry.space_group_name_H-M   'P 1'
#
loop_
_entity.id
_entity.type
_entity.pdbx_description
1 polymer ?
#
loop_
_entity_poly.entity_id
_entity_poly.type
_entity_poly.pdbx_seq_one_letter_code
_entity_poly.pdbx_strand_id
1 'polypeptide(L)'
;MNVLTQLLHLAGSGATAYITAFNLRNLETRPNMLAGLQLAESGSVPFLEALRDRAEAEGDSWLAEKLMLHANDERRHGQIFAHALKQLDKQAIDLTNVPKTKPDGTPDERRRSPFFDAYFEGYSQEQLKPQNIEWAVFFASTYILELDASQDFLRMARALRDDPLSANLCKGLESIAQDEHRHASYLREAMERRFSHSEVNRQIDQWRTCKVNAMLAMVTNIVQRNGKIASLVTEGAPVELENADLPKEMATVR
;
A
#
# COMPACT_ATOMS: atom_id res chain seq x y z
N MET A 1 10.28 0.83 23.09
CA MET A 1 8.79 0.80 23.05
C MET A 1 8.24 0.30 24.38
N ASN A 2 7.04 0.70 24.82
CA ASN A 2 6.45 0.19 26.07
C ASN A 2 5.62 -1.10 25.85
N VAL A 3 5.39 -1.88 26.91
CA VAL A 3 4.70 -3.19 26.87
C VAL A 3 3.25 -3.08 26.38
N LEU A 4 2.56 -1.99 26.72
CA LEU A 4 1.17 -1.76 26.31
C LEU A 4 1.05 -1.54 24.80
N THR A 5 1.94 -0.74 24.21
CA THR A 5 2.03 -0.54 22.75
C THR A 5 2.31 -1.85 22.03
N GLN A 6 3.14 -2.73 22.61
CA GLN A 6 3.43 -4.05 22.05
C GLN A 6 2.21 -4.98 22.08
N LEU A 7 1.45 -4.99 23.17
CA LEU A 7 0.20 -5.76 23.29
C LEU A 7 -0.88 -5.24 22.34
N LEU A 8 -1.01 -3.92 22.21
CA LEU A 8 -1.96 -3.29 21.28
C LEU A 8 -1.58 -3.55 19.82
N HIS A 9 -0.30 -3.51 19.48
CA HIS A 9 0.18 -3.89 18.17
C HIS A 9 -0.13 -5.36 17.87
N LEU A 10 0.08 -6.27 18.83
CA LEU A 10 -0.22 -7.69 18.65
C LEU A 10 -1.73 -7.94 18.48
N ALA A 11 -2.56 -7.34 19.34
CA ALA A 11 -4.01 -7.45 19.28
C ALA A 11 -4.57 -6.84 17.98
N GLY A 12 -4.06 -5.66 17.59
CA GLY A 12 -4.42 -4.99 16.36
C GLY A 12 -4.03 -5.77 15.12
N SER A 13 -2.80 -6.29 15.06
CA SER A 13 -2.33 -7.16 13.96
C SER A 13 -3.16 -8.45 13.86
N GLY A 14 -3.58 -9.04 14.99
CA GLY A 14 -4.48 -10.20 14.99
C GLY A 14 -5.88 -9.89 14.47
N ALA A 15 -6.46 -8.75 14.87
CA ALA A 15 -7.77 -8.30 14.40
C ALA A 15 -7.75 -7.95 12.91
N THR A 16 -6.73 -7.21 12.45
CA THR A 16 -6.52 -6.92 11.02
C THR A 16 -6.40 -8.22 10.24
N ALA A 17 -5.57 -9.17 10.68
CA ALA A 17 -5.43 -10.45 10.00
C ALA A 17 -6.77 -11.21 9.86
N TYR A 18 -7.59 -11.21 10.92
CA TYR A 18 -8.90 -11.86 10.90
C TYR A 18 -9.87 -11.17 9.93
N ILE A 19 -10.03 -9.84 10.03
CA ILE A 19 -10.95 -9.06 9.17
C ILE A 19 -10.53 -9.18 7.71
N THR A 20 -9.24 -9.03 7.45
CA THR A 20 -8.67 -9.14 6.12
C THR A 20 -8.86 -10.53 5.54
N ALA A 21 -8.60 -11.60 6.31
CA ALA A 21 -8.84 -12.97 5.85
C ALA A 21 -10.33 -13.24 5.59
N PHE A 22 -11.21 -12.73 6.45
CA PHE A 22 -12.66 -12.85 6.27
C PHE A 22 -13.13 -12.14 5.00
N ASN A 23 -12.74 -10.88 4.81
CA ASN A 23 -13.14 -10.08 3.65
C ASN A 23 -12.57 -10.62 2.35
N LEU A 24 -11.34 -11.13 2.38
CA LEU A 24 -10.69 -11.72 1.23
C LEU A 24 -11.32 -13.07 0.86
N ARG A 25 -11.79 -13.86 1.82
CA ARG A 25 -12.49 -15.12 1.53
C ARG A 25 -13.91 -14.91 1.01
N ASN A 26 -14.62 -13.91 1.53
CA ASN A 26 -15.99 -13.62 1.11
C ASN A 26 -16.01 -12.94 -0.28
N LEU A 27 -16.68 -13.57 -1.24
CA LEU A 27 -16.78 -13.10 -2.63
C LEU A 27 -17.48 -11.75 -2.79
N GLU A 28 -18.35 -11.36 -1.85
CA GLU A 28 -19.03 -10.06 -1.89
C GLU A 28 -18.09 -8.91 -1.48
N THR A 29 -17.23 -9.15 -0.50
CA THR A 29 -16.31 -8.13 0.05
C THR A 29 -14.94 -8.12 -0.63
N ARG A 30 -14.54 -9.26 -1.22
CA ARG A 30 -13.24 -9.45 -1.88
C ARG A 30 -12.95 -8.39 -2.94
N PRO A 31 -13.87 -8.05 -3.88
CA PRO A 31 -13.60 -7.02 -4.87
C PRO A 31 -13.26 -5.66 -4.26
N ASN A 32 -14.03 -5.19 -3.28
CA ASN A 32 -13.79 -3.88 -2.66
C ASN A 32 -12.43 -3.83 -1.95
N MET A 33 -12.04 -4.94 -1.31
CA MET A 33 -10.74 -5.06 -0.69
C MET A 33 -9.60 -5.04 -1.73
N LEU A 34 -9.71 -5.82 -2.81
CA LEU A 34 -8.72 -5.87 -3.88
C LEU A 34 -8.58 -4.51 -4.59
N ALA A 35 -9.69 -3.78 -4.78
CA ALA A 35 -9.67 -2.44 -5.36
C ALA A 35 -9.00 -1.42 -4.44
N GLY A 36 -9.23 -1.53 -3.12
CA GLY A 36 -8.54 -0.71 -2.12
C GLY A 36 -7.02 -0.96 -2.11
N LEU A 37 -6.61 -2.24 -2.19
CA LEU A 37 -5.20 -2.61 -2.31
C LEU A 37 -4.60 -2.08 -3.61
N GLN A 38 -5.24 -2.31 -4.75
CA GLN A 38 -4.79 -1.78 -6.04
C GLN A 38 -4.55 -0.26 -5.99
N LEU A 39 -5.50 0.48 -5.41
CA LEU A 39 -5.41 1.93 -5.25
C LEU A 39 -4.23 2.35 -4.37
N ALA A 40 -3.98 1.63 -3.27
CA ALA A 40 -2.87 1.92 -2.38
C ALA A 40 -1.51 1.71 -3.07
N GLU A 41 -1.28 0.54 -3.64
CA GLU A 41 -0.01 0.19 -4.31
C GLU A 41 0.24 1.06 -5.54
N SER A 42 -0.75 1.23 -6.41
CA SER A 42 -0.56 2.05 -7.62
C SER A 42 -0.49 3.54 -7.28
N GLY A 43 -1.10 3.95 -6.16
CA GLY A 43 -1.12 5.34 -5.70
C GLY A 43 0.19 5.80 -5.07
N SER A 44 1.04 4.88 -4.59
CA SER A 44 2.34 5.18 -3.99
C SER A 44 3.41 5.50 -5.06
N VAL A 45 3.25 4.98 -6.28
CA VAL A 45 4.25 5.07 -7.37
C VAL A 45 4.71 6.50 -7.67
N PRO A 46 3.83 7.50 -7.91
CA PRO A 46 4.29 8.86 -8.23
C PRO A 46 5.05 9.51 -7.08
N PHE A 47 4.73 9.13 -5.83
CA PHE A 47 5.43 9.62 -4.65
C PHE A 47 6.85 9.07 -4.59
N LEU A 48 7.02 7.76 -4.84
CA LEU A 48 8.33 7.09 -4.87
C LEU A 48 9.20 7.58 -6.03
N GLU A 49 8.63 7.80 -7.21
CA GLU A 49 9.35 8.38 -8.35
C GLU A 49 9.86 9.80 -8.05
N ALA A 50 9.03 10.65 -7.43
CA ALA A 50 9.45 11.98 -7.03
C ALA A 50 10.54 11.95 -5.94
N LEU A 51 10.49 10.98 -5.03
CA LEU A 51 11.57 10.77 -4.06
C LEU A 51 12.86 10.25 -4.72
N ARG A 52 12.76 9.39 -5.74
CA ARG A 52 13.91 8.97 -6.55
C ARG A 52 14.57 10.20 -7.17
N ASP A 53 13.79 11.03 -7.87
CA ASP A 53 14.31 12.23 -8.55
C ASP A 53 15.00 13.17 -7.56
N ARG A 54 14.42 13.32 -6.37
CA ARG A 54 15.04 14.07 -5.28
C ARG A 54 16.35 13.44 -4.82
N ALA A 55 16.38 12.12 -4.59
CA ALA A 55 17.59 11.42 -4.19
C ALA A 55 18.72 11.57 -5.24
N GLU A 56 18.39 11.51 -6.53
CA GLU A 56 19.34 11.79 -7.62
C GLU A 56 19.85 13.24 -7.57
N ALA A 57 18.95 14.21 -7.41
CA ALA A 57 19.32 15.63 -7.31
C ALA A 57 20.19 15.93 -6.08
N GLU A 58 20.02 15.18 -5.00
CA GLU A 58 20.84 15.26 -3.78
C GLU A 58 22.16 14.46 -3.89
N GLY A 59 22.37 13.72 -4.99
CA GLY A 59 23.58 12.95 -5.25
C GLY A 59 23.63 11.57 -4.58
N ASP A 60 22.51 11.05 -4.07
CA ASP A 60 22.41 9.69 -3.53
C ASP A 60 21.87 8.70 -4.57
N SER A 61 22.76 8.27 -5.46
CA SER A 61 22.43 7.31 -6.52
C SER A 61 21.99 5.94 -5.99
N TRP A 62 22.50 5.52 -4.82
CA TRP A 62 22.09 4.26 -4.20
C TRP A 62 20.62 4.33 -3.76
N LEU A 63 20.24 5.43 -3.10
CA LEU A 63 18.86 5.61 -2.65
C LEU A 63 17.91 5.76 -3.85
N ALA A 64 18.31 6.50 -4.87
CA ALA A 64 17.56 6.62 -6.12
C ALA A 64 17.29 5.24 -6.76
N GLU A 65 18.30 4.39 -6.88
CA GLU A 65 18.15 3.03 -7.40
C GLU A 65 17.14 2.21 -6.58
N LYS A 66 17.25 2.26 -5.24
CA LYS A 66 16.31 1.55 -4.35
C LYS A 66 14.88 2.06 -4.49
N LEU A 67 14.68 3.37 -4.57
CA LEU A 67 13.37 3.98 -4.76
C LEU A 67 12.77 3.67 -6.13
N MET A 68 13.59 3.62 -7.18
CA MET A 68 13.14 3.21 -8.51
C MET A 68 12.69 1.76 -8.54
N LEU A 69 13.46 0.86 -7.90
CA LEU A 69 13.09 -0.54 -7.78
C LEU A 69 11.78 -0.68 -6.98
N HIS A 70 11.67 0.00 -5.84
CA HIS A 70 10.44 0.03 -5.04
C HIS A 70 9.24 0.49 -5.90
N ALA A 71 9.34 1.61 -6.61
CA ALA A 71 8.26 2.07 -7.49
C ALA A 71 7.90 1.06 -8.60
N ASN A 72 8.87 0.30 -9.13
CA ASN A 72 8.61 -0.77 -10.10
C ASN A 72 7.83 -1.94 -9.49
N ASP A 73 8.17 -2.30 -8.25
CA ASP A 73 7.46 -3.32 -7.49
C ASP A 73 6.01 -2.89 -7.21
N GLU A 74 5.79 -1.68 -6.72
CA GLU A 74 4.44 -1.11 -6.49
C GLU A 74 3.55 -1.11 -7.74
N ARG A 75 4.11 -0.78 -8.91
CA ARG A 75 3.38 -0.89 -10.19
C ARG A 75 2.96 -2.34 -10.48
N ARG A 76 3.85 -3.29 -10.25
CA ARG A 76 3.56 -4.72 -10.43
C ARG A 76 2.54 -5.21 -9.39
N HIS A 77 2.60 -4.76 -8.14
CA HIS A 77 1.62 -5.08 -7.11
C HIS A 77 0.22 -4.62 -7.52
N GLY A 78 0.12 -3.37 -8.00
CA GLY A 78 -1.11 -2.84 -8.60
C GLY A 78 -1.66 -3.72 -9.73
N GLN A 79 -0.81 -4.21 -10.63
CA GLN A 79 -1.22 -5.12 -11.70
C GLN A 79 -1.70 -6.48 -11.21
N ILE A 80 -1.10 -7.03 -10.15
CA ILE A 80 -1.56 -8.28 -9.51
C ILE A 80 -2.99 -8.12 -9.00
N PHE A 81 -3.30 -7.01 -8.32
CA PHE A 81 -4.65 -6.74 -7.83
C PHE A 81 -5.64 -6.44 -8.96
N ALA A 82 -5.24 -5.68 -9.98
CA ALA A 82 -6.05 -5.43 -11.16
C ALA A 82 -6.43 -6.73 -11.90
N HIS A 83 -5.48 -7.65 -12.04
CA HIS A 83 -5.73 -8.96 -12.63
C HIS A 83 -6.68 -9.79 -11.78
N ALA A 84 -6.53 -9.78 -10.45
CA ALA A 84 -7.44 -10.47 -9.54
C ALA A 84 -8.87 -9.91 -9.58
N LEU A 85 -9.04 -8.60 -9.74
CA LEU A 85 -10.36 -7.98 -9.96
C LEU A 85 -10.98 -8.43 -11.28
N LYS A 86 -10.19 -8.46 -12.35
CA LYS A 86 -10.65 -8.93 -13.67
C LYS A 86 -11.15 -10.37 -13.62
N GLN A 87 -10.52 -11.24 -12.84
CA GLN A 87 -10.98 -12.63 -12.62
C GLN A 87 -12.34 -12.72 -11.90
N LEU A 88 -12.79 -11.64 -11.27
CA LEU A 88 -14.10 -11.54 -10.59
C LEU A 88 -15.12 -10.76 -11.42
N ASP A 89 -14.85 -10.50 -12.71
CA ASP A 89 -15.64 -9.64 -13.59
C ASP A 89 -15.86 -8.22 -13.02
N LYS A 90 -14.91 -7.74 -12.21
CA LYS A 90 -14.90 -6.38 -11.67
C LYS A 90 -13.78 -5.58 -12.34
N GLN A 91 -14.02 -4.30 -12.58
CA GLN A 91 -13.01 -3.43 -13.18
C GLN A 91 -12.06 -2.89 -12.11
N ALA A 92 -10.79 -2.85 -12.46
CA ALA A 92 -9.77 -2.07 -11.78
C ALA A 92 -10.20 -0.60 -11.70
N ILE A 93 -9.91 0.07 -10.57
CA ILE A 93 -10.19 1.50 -10.45
C ILE A 93 -9.26 2.25 -11.40
N ASP A 94 -9.84 3.05 -12.30
CA ASP A 94 -9.07 4.02 -13.06
C ASP A 94 -8.76 5.24 -12.18
N LEU A 95 -7.52 5.30 -11.71
CA LEU A 95 -6.99 6.36 -10.84
C LEU A 95 -7.11 7.75 -11.47
N THR A 96 -7.17 7.84 -12.81
CA THR A 96 -7.30 9.11 -13.53
C THR A 96 -8.72 9.67 -13.47
N ASN A 97 -9.72 8.81 -13.26
CA ASN A 97 -11.13 9.13 -13.31
C ASN A 97 -11.80 9.29 -11.94
N VAL A 98 -11.06 9.17 -10.84
CA VAL A 98 -11.63 9.35 -9.50
C VAL A 98 -11.65 10.85 -9.13
N PRO A 99 -12.82 11.51 -9.02
CA PRO A 99 -12.92 12.97 -8.82
C PRO A 99 -12.12 13.43 -7.59
N LYS A 100 -11.23 14.42 -7.77
CA LYS A 100 -10.38 14.96 -6.68
C LYS A 100 -11.10 15.96 -5.78
N THR A 101 -12.28 16.39 -6.19
CA THR A 101 -13.09 17.43 -5.56
C THR A 101 -14.54 16.98 -5.53
N LYS A 102 -15.25 17.37 -4.47
CA LYS A 102 -16.72 17.34 -4.48
C LYS A 102 -17.23 18.29 -5.59
N PRO A 103 -18.49 18.14 -6.04
CA PRO A 103 -19.10 19.07 -7.01
C PRO A 103 -19.06 20.54 -6.58
N ASP A 104 -18.84 20.82 -5.29
CA ASP A 104 -18.74 22.16 -4.69
C ASP A 104 -17.30 22.74 -4.67
N GLY A 105 -16.30 22.02 -5.21
CA GLY A 105 -14.92 22.48 -5.26
C GLY A 105 -14.14 22.36 -3.93
N THR A 106 -14.77 21.85 -2.86
CA THR A 106 -14.06 21.58 -1.61
C THR A 106 -13.28 20.26 -1.68
N PRO A 107 -12.13 20.16 -0.98
CA PRO A 107 -11.42 18.89 -0.84
C PRO A 107 -12.36 17.86 -0.23
N ASP A 108 -12.47 16.69 -0.84
CA ASP A 108 -13.34 15.65 -0.30
C ASP A 108 -12.73 15.08 0.99
N GLU A 109 -13.18 15.59 2.14
CA GLU A 109 -12.81 15.10 3.48
C GLU A 109 -13.06 13.59 3.65
N ARG A 110 -13.88 12.95 2.79
CA ARG A 110 -14.06 11.49 2.76
C ARG A 110 -12.83 10.73 2.25
N ARG A 111 -11.86 11.40 1.62
CA ARG A 111 -10.60 10.82 1.14
C ARG A 111 -9.43 10.94 2.12
N ARG A 112 -9.55 11.76 3.17
CA ARG A 112 -8.56 11.70 4.25
C ARG A 112 -8.74 10.39 4.99
N SER A 113 -7.81 9.46 4.78
CA SER A 113 -7.76 8.22 5.54
C SER A 113 -7.61 8.62 7.02
N PRO A 114 -8.58 8.29 7.90
CA PRO A 114 -8.47 8.60 9.33
C PRO A 114 -7.21 8.00 9.95
N PHE A 115 -6.73 6.89 9.36
CA PHE A 115 -5.43 6.33 9.70
C PHE A 115 -4.29 7.27 9.29
N PHE A 116 -4.25 7.77 8.06
CA PHE A 116 -3.16 8.63 7.58
C PHE A 116 -3.04 9.92 8.39
N ASP A 117 -4.18 10.58 8.67
CA ASP A 117 -4.20 11.82 9.46
C ASP A 117 -3.64 11.60 10.88
N ALA A 118 -4.00 10.48 11.51
CA ALA A 118 -3.50 10.13 12.83
C ALA A 118 -2.06 9.59 12.81
N TYR A 119 -1.65 8.92 11.73
CA TYR A 119 -0.31 8.35 11.60
C TYR A 119 0.75 9.43 11.44
N PHE A 120 0.42 10.49 10.69
CA PHE A 120 1.26 11.67 10.50
C PHE A 120 0.82 12.86 11.36
N GLU A 121 0.22 12.60 12.52
CA GLU A 121 -0.16 13.66 13.45
C GLU A 121 1.05 14.56 13.78
N GLY A 122 0.85 15.88 13.69
CA GLY A 122 1.91 16.87 13.87
C GLY A 122 2.66 17.25 12.58
N TYR A 123 2.41 16.58 11.45
CA TYR A 123 2.93 16.97 10.14
C TYR A 123 1.87 17.64 9.28
N SER A 124 2.25 18.76 8.65
CA SER A 124 1.44 19.38 7.61
C SER A 124 1.53 18.60 6.29
N GLN A 125 0.51 18.72 5.44
CA GLN A 125 0.54 18.12 4.10
C GLN A 125 1.71 18.64 3.25
N GLU A 126 2.13 19.88 3.47
CA GLU A 126 3.30 20.45 2.79
C GLU A 126 4.58 19.72 3.20
N GLN A 127 4.76 19.45 4.50
CA GLN A 127 5.91 18.70 5.01
C GLN A 127 5.93 17.25 4.54
N LEU A 128 4.79 16.67 4.19
CA LEU A 128 4.71 15.28 3.73
C LEU A 128 4.89 15.13 2.22
N LYS A 129 5.06 16.22 1.46
CA LYS A 129 5.36 16.13 0.03
C LYS A 129 6.75 15.53 -0.23
N PRO A 130 6.98 14.82 -1.36
CA PRO A 130 8.28 14.25 -1.70
C PRO A 130 9.44 15.25 -1.62
N GLN A 131 9.17 16.51 -2.00
CA GLN A 131 10.17 17.58 -2.03
C GLN A 131 10.59 18.04 -0.62
N ASN A 132 9.72 17.88 0.38
CA ASN A 132 9.87 18.51 1.69
C ASN A 132 10.03 17.50 2.83
N ILE A 133 9.58 16.26 2.66
CA ILE A 133 9.59 15.26 3.71
C ILE A 133 11.02 14.99 4.19
N GLU A 134 11.23 15.06 5.50
CA GLU A 134 12.54 14.72 6.05
C GLU A 134 12.83 13.24 5.81
N TRP A 135 14.06 12.92 5.41
CA TRP A 135 14.45 11.53 5.13
C TRP A 135 14.24 10.61 6.34
N ALA A 136 14.50 11.10 7.55
CA ALA A 136 14.22 10.37 8.79
C ALA A 136 12.72 10.02 8.94
N VAL A 137 11.85 10.98 8.61
CA VAL A 137 10.39 10.79 8.64
C VAL A 137 10.00 9.74 7.62
N PHE A 138 10.38 9.92 6.35
CA PHE A 138 10.05 8.98 5.28
C PHE A 138 10.57 7.56 5.58
N PHE A 139 11.85 7.40 5.90
CA PHE A 139 12.41 6.06 6.09
C PHE A 139 11.75 5.32 7.25
N ALA A 140 11.60 5.98 8.39
CA ALA A 140 11.07 5.33 9.57
C ALA A 140 9.55 5.11 9.48
N SER A 141 8.79 6.06 8.92
CA SER A 141 7.36 5.91 8.73
C SER A 141 7.03 4.80 7.74
N THR A 142 7.73 4.77 6.61
CA THR A 142 7.50 3.80 5.54
C THR A 142 8.01 2.43 5.94
N TYR A 143 9.16 2.34 6.64
CA TYR A 143 9.68 1.07 7.17
C TYR A 143 8.63 0.28 7.98
N ILE A 144 7.89 0.97 8.85
CA ILE A 144 6.84 0.35 9.67
C ILE A 144 5.65 -0.11 8.82
N LEU A 145 5.29 0.66 7.78
CA LEU A 145 4.20 0.29 6.88
C LEU A 145 4.57 -0.94 6.05
N GLU A 146 5.72 -0.95 5.38
CA GLU A 146 6.13 -2.08 4.53
C GLU A 146 6.41 -3.34 5.35
N LEU A 147 7.03 -3.21 6.52
CA LEU A 147 7.29 -4.37 7.36
C LEU A 147 6.00 -5.08 7.77
N ASP A 148 4.98 -4.31 8.11
CA ASP A 148 3.71 -4.89 8.52
C ASP A 148 2.88 -5.35 7.30
N ALA A 149 2.93 -4.63 6.17
CA ALA A 149 2.32 -5.04 4.90
C ALA A 149 2.88 -6.40 4.44
N SER A 150 4.19 -6.63 4.56
CA SER A 150 4.81 -7.93 4.26
C SER A 150 4.16 -9.09 5.03
N GLN A 151 3.83 -8.87 6.30
CA GLN A 151 3.19 -9.88 7.13
C GLN A 151 1.71 -10.02 6.78
N ASP A 152 1.02 -8.92 6.50
CA ASP A 152 -0.39 -8.91 6.15
C ASP A 152 -0.64 -9.63 4.82
N PHE A 153 0.17 -9.38 3.79
CA PHE A 153 0.08 -10.11 2.52
C PHE A 153 0.39 -11.60 2.68
N LEU A 154 1.36 -11.97 3.52
CA LEU A 154 1.62 -13.38 3.82
C LEU A 154 0.43 -14.04 4.54
N ARG A 155 -0.24 -13.34 5.46
CA ARG A 155 -1.44 -13.83 6.14
C ARG A 155 -2.62 -13.95 5.17
N MET A 156 -2.80 -12.99 4.26
CA MET A 156 -3.79 -13.03 3.20
C MET A 156 -3.59 -14.24 2.28
N ALA A 157 -2.35 -14.48 1.83
CA ALA A 157 -2.02 -15.65 1.02
C ALA A 157 -2.38 -16.96 1.73
N ARG A 158 -2.01 -17.08 3.02
CA ARG A 158 -2.38 -18.24 3.85
C ARG A 158 -3.88 -18.43 3.94
N ALA A 159 -4.66 -17.35 4.01
CA ALA A 159 -6.12 -17.44 4.04
C ALA A 159 -6.70 -17.98 2.72
N LEU A 160 -6.04 -17.76 1.57
CA LEU A 160 -6.51 -18.22 0.26
C LEU A 160 -5.97 -19.59 -0.17
N ARG A 161 -5.07 -20.19 0.60
CA ARG A 161 -4.31 -21.38 0.20
C ARG A 161 -5.17 -22.59 -0.19
N ASP A 162 -6.34 -22.73 0.42
CA ASP A 162 -7.25 -23.87 0.17
C ASP A 162 -8.32 -23.57 -0.89
N ASP A 163 -8.30 -22.38 -1.51
CA ASP A 163 -9.23 -21.98 -2.58
C ASP A 163 -8.54 -22.10 -3.95
N PRO A 164 -8.86 -23.14 -4.77
CA PRO A 164 -8.22 -23.34 -6.07
C PRO A 164 -8.44 -22.18 -7.05
N LEU A 165 -9.57 -21.48 -6.94
CA LEU A 165 -9.90 -20.34 -7.80
C LEU A 165 -9.02 -19.12 -7.48
N SER A 166 -8.44 -19.08 -6.27
CA SER A 166 -7.58 -18.00 -5.80
C SER A 166 -6.09 -18.33 -5.89
N ALA A 167 -5.69 -19.43 -6.54
CA ALA A 167 -4.29 -19.88 -6.58
C ALA A 167 -3.31 -18.84 -7.14
N ASN A 168 -3.70 -18.10 -8.18
CA ASN A 168 -2.85 -17.05 -8.77
C ASN A 168 -2.75 -15.82 -7.85
N LEU A 169 -3.86 -15.41 -7.24
CA LEU A 169 -3.87 -14.33 -6.26
C LEU A 169 -3.02 -14.71 -5.03
N CYS A 170 -3.10 -15.95 -4.55
CA CYS A 170 -2.27 -16.46 -3.47
C CYS A 170 -0.78 -16.32 -3.80
N LYS A 171 -0.34 -16.78 -4.98
CA LYS A 171 1.06 -16.60 -5.44
C LYS A 171 1.45 -15.14 -5.56
N GLY A 172 0.55 -14.30 -6.08
CA GLY A 172 0.76 -12.86 -6.19
C GLY A 172 1.01 -12.23 -4.82
N LEU A 173 0.17 -12.54 -3.83
CA LEU A 173 0.32 -12.05 -2.45
C LEU A 173 1.61 -12.54 -1.79
N GLU A 174 2.02 -13.79 -2.02
CA GLU A 174 3.32 -14.29 -1.51
C GLU A 174 4.51 -13.56 -2.15
N SER A 175 4.41 -13.20 -3.43
CA SER A 175 5.43 -12.37 -4.10
C SER A 175 5.48 -10.97 -3.50
N ILE A 176 4.33 -10.30 -3.40
CA ILE A 176 4.23 -8.95 -2.81
C ILE A 176 4.81 -8.94 -1.40
N ALA A 177 4.48 -9.94 -0.57
CA ALA A 177 5.03 -10.06 0.77
C ALA A 177 6.57 -10.09 0.83
N GLN A 178 7.23 -10.71 -0.16
CA GLN A 178 8.69 -10.73 -0.25
C GLN A 178 9.25 -9.36 -0.65
N ASP A 179 8.57 -8.69 -1.58
CA ASP A 179 8.92 -7.37 -2.05
C ASP A 179 8.79 -6.33 -0.92
N GLU A 180 7.69 -6.35 -0.15
CA GLU A 180 7.53 -5.45 1.00
C GLU A 180 8.58 -5.69 2.09
N HIS A 181 8.96 -6.95 2.31
CA HIS A 181 10.04 -7.24 3.25
C HIS A 181 11.38 -6.63 2.77
N ARG A 182 11.64 -6.68 1.46
CA ARG A 182 12.80 -6.03 0.84
C ARG A 182 12.70 -4.51 0.89
N HIS A 183 11.51 -3.93 0.73
CA HIS A 183 11.25 -2.50 0.90
C HIS A 183 11.62 -2.04 2.31
N ALA A 184 11.06 -2.70 3.33
CA ALA A 184 11.41 -2.48 4.72
C ALA A 184 12.93 -2.61 4.97
N SER A 185 13.56 -3.63 4.38
CA SER A 185 14.99 -3.88 4.57
C SER A 185 15.86 -2.72 4.05
N TYR A 186 15.61 -2.21 2.83
CA TYR A 186 16.41 -1.11 2.31
C TYR A 186 16.12 0.21 3.04
N LEU A 187 14.89 0.44 3.50
CA LEU A 187 14.54 1.64 4.29
C LEU A 187 15.31 1.65 5.61
N ARG A 188 15.43 0.49 6.26
CA ARG A 188 16.27 0.34 7.44
C ARG A 188 17.74 0.54 7.13
N GLU A 189 18.26 -0.04 6.04
CA GLU A 189 19.63 0.20 5.60
C GLU A 189 19.89 1.70 5.33
N ALA A 190 18.94 2.40 4.72
CA ALA A 190 19.04 3.83 4.45
C ALA A 190 19.16 4.65 5.74
N MET A 191 18.44 4.26 6.80
CA MET A 191 18.57 4.83 8.15
C MET A 191 19.92 4.51 8.77
N GLU A 192 20.36 3.25 8.73
CA GLU A 192 21.64 2.80 9.33
C GLU A 192 22.87 3.43 8.66
N ARG A 193 22.77 3.83 7.39
CA ARG A 193 23.81 4.58 6.68
C ARG A 193 23.92 6.05 7.10
N ARG A 194 22.89 6.60 7.73
CA ARG A 194 22.77 8.04 8.04
C ARG A 194 22.78 8.35 9.53
N PHE A 195 22.32 7.42 10.35
CA PHE A 195 22.07 7.64 11.75
C PHE A 195 22.75 6.58 12.62
N SER A 196 23.00 6.93 13.89
CA SER A 196 23.51 5.96 14.87
C SER A 196 22.46 4.87 15.13
N HIS A 197 22.91 3.69 15.54
CA HIS A 197 22.01 2.57 15.84
C HIS A 197 20.93 2.94 16.89
N SER A 198 21.28 3.74 17.91
CA SER A 198 20.31 4.22 18.90
C SER A 198 19.27 5.15 18.29
N GLU A 199 19.67 6.01 17.34
CA GLU A 199 18.76 6.92 16.65
C GLU A 199 17.78 6.14 15.76
N VAL A 200 18.28 5.13 15.02
CA VAL A 200 17.45 4.26 14.18
C VAL A 200 16.39 3.56 15.03
N ASN A 201 16.79 2.94 16.14
CA ASN A 201 15.86 2.27 17.05
C ASN A 201 14.83 3.24 17.65
N ARG A 202 15.27 4.45 18.01
CA ARG A 202 14.37 5.50 18.54
C ARG A 202 13.32 5.90 17.51
N GLN A 203 13.71 6.11 16.26
CA GLN A 203 12.79 6.47 15.18
C GLN A 203 11.79 5.33 14.89
N ILE A 204 12.26 4.08 14.81
CA ILE A 204 11.40 2.91 14.63
C ILE A 204 10.37 2.79 15.76
N ASP A 205 10.80 2.94 17.01
CA ASP A 205 9.92 2.89 18.17
C ASP A 205 8.86 4.00 18.16
N GLN A 206 9.25 5.21 17.75
CA GLN A 206 8.35 6.34 17.59
C GLN A 206 7.28 6.05 16.54
N TRP A 207 7.66 5.65 15.34
CA TRP A 207 6.70 5.39 14.25
C TRP A 207 5.82 4.17 14.50
N ARG A 208 6.33 3.16 15.20
CA ARG A 208 5.51 2.04 15.67
C ARG A 208 4.45 2.50 16.68
N THR A 209 4.78 3.47 17.53
CA THR A 209 3.81 4.11 18.43
C THR A 209 2.77 4.92 17.66
N CYS A 210 3.20 5.73 16.68
CA CYS A 210 2.28 6.48 15.80
C CYS A 210 1.29 5.54 15.10
N LYS A 211 1.76 4.39 14.59
CA LYS A 211 0.90 3.39 13.94
C LYS A 211 -0.18 2.87 14.88
N VAL A 212 0.19 2.47 16.10
CA VAL A 212 -0.76 1.96 17.08
C VAL A 212 -1.80 3.03 17.42
N ASN A 213 -1.38 4.28 17.63
CA ASN A 213 -2.30 5.39 17.89
C ASN A 213 -3.25 5.62 16.71
N ALA A 214 -2.74 5.58 15.48
CA ALA A 214 -3.53 5.72 14.27
C ALA A 214 -4.57 4.60 14.11
N MET A 215 -4.21 3.36 14.42
CA MET A 215 -5.15 2.24 14.44
C MET A 215 -6.26 2.43 15.48
N LEU A 216 -5.93 2.88 16.69
CA LEU A 216 -6.92 3.17 17.73
C LEU A 216 -7.87 4.31 17.33
N ALA A 217 -7.33 5.36 16.72
CA ALA A 217 -8.11 6.48 16.20
C ALA A 217 -9.07 6.02 15.08
N MET A 218 -8.61 5.15 14.18
CA MET A 218 -9.44 4.58 13.12
C MET A 218 -10.58 3.74 13.69
N VAL A 219 -10.30 2.84 14.64
CA VAL A 219 -11.34 2.01 15.30
C VAL A 219 -12.37 2.89 16.00
N THR A 220 -11.92 3.91 16.73
CA THR A 220 -12.82 4.86 17.42
C THR A 220 -13.73 5.58 16.43
N ASN A 221 -13.19 6.04 15.30
CA ASN A 221 -13.96 6.69 14.24
C ASN A 221 -15.01 5.74 13.59
N ILE A 222 -14.67 4.48 13.36
CA ILE A 222 -15.60 3.49 12.80
C ILE A 222 -16.78 3.25 13.74
N VAL A 223 -16.49 3.09 15.04
CA VAL A 223 -17.52 2.95 16.09
C VAL A 223 -18.43 4.18 16.12
N GLN A 224 -17.88 5.39 16.06
CA GLN A 224 -18.65 6.64 16.04
C GLN A 224 -19.50 6.81 14.77
N ARG A 225 -19.10 6.24 13.63
CA ARG A 225 -19.82 6.33 12.34
C ARG A 225 -20.80 5.18 12.09
N ASN A 226 -21.19 4.41 13.11
CA ASN A 226 -22.07 3.25 13.00
C ASN A 226 -21.61 2.23 11.93
N GLY A 227 -20.30 2.02 11.78
CA GLY A 227 -19.75 0.94 10.94
C GLY A 227 -19.82 1.14 9.41
N LYS A 228 -20.15 2.34 8.91
CA LYS A 228 -20.23 2.58 7.45
C LYS A 228 -18.84 2.77 6.82
N ILE A 229 -18.47 1.90 5.87
CA ILE A 229 -17.31 2.04 4.97
C ILE A 229 -17.84 2.18 3.53
N ALA A 230 -17.31 3.13 2.75
CA ALA A 230 -17.73 3.37 1.38
C ALA A 230 -17.25 2.27 0.41
N SER A 231 -18.08 1.89 -0.55
CA SER A 231 -17.73 0.94 -1.62
C SER A 231 -16.79 1.58 -2.65
N LEU A 232 -15.84 0.80 -3.17
CA LEU A 232 -14.79 1.28 -4.10
C LEU A 232 -14.88 0.65 -5.50
N VAL A 233 -15.80 -0.28 -5.74
CA VAL A 233 -15.93 -1.02 -7.01
C VAL A 233 -17.14 -0.58 -7.81
N THR A 234 -16.97 -0.50 -9.14
CA THR A 234 -18.04 -0.34 -10.14
C THR A 234 -18.33 -1.68 -10.80
N GLU A 235 -19.60 -2.00 -11.09
CA GLU A 235 -19.95 -3.19 -11.87
C GLU A 235 -19.54 -3.04 -13.34
N GLY A 236 -18.89 -4.05 -13.92
CA GLY A 236 -18.39 -3.98 -15.30
C GLY A 236 -19.42 -4.43 -16.34
N ALA A 237 -19.50 -3.71 -17.47
CA ALA A 237 -19.91 -4.21 -18.78
C ALA A 237 -18.66 -4.26 -19.69
N PRO A 238 -18.61 -5.12 -20.73
CA PRO A 238 -17.37 -5.43 -21.45
C PRO A 238 -16.86 -4.20 -22.22
N VAL A 239 -15.63 -3.78 -21.91
CA VAL A 239 -14.87 -2.88 -22.77
C VAL A 239 -14.13 -3.79 -23.76
N GLU A 240 -14.56 -3.77 -25.02
CA GLU A 240 -13.76 -4.30 -26.12
C GLU A 240 -12.39 -3.60 -26.09
N LEU A 241 -11.35 -4.35 -25.77
CA LEU A 241 -9.98 -3.91 -26.02
C LEU A 241 -9.80 -3.94 -27.53
N GLU A 242 -9.78 -2.75 -28.13
CA GLU A 242 -9.31 -2.53 -29.50
C GLU A 242 -7.94 -3.20 -29.64
N ASN A 243 -7.88 -4.18 -30.55
CA ASN A 243 -6.69 -4.98 -30.82
C ASN A 243 -5.52 -4.05 -31.16
N ALA A 244 -4.57 -3.90 -30.24
CA ALA A 244 -3.28 -3.35 -30.57
C ALA A 244 -2.59 -4.30 -31.55
N ASP A 245 -2.45 -3.85 -32.80
CA ASP A 245 -1.72 -4.49 -33.88
C ASP A 245 -0.40 -5.11 -33.38
N LEU A 246 -0.34 -6.44 -33.40
CA LEU A 246 0.91 -7.16 -33.33
C LEU A 246 1.61 -7.01 -34.69
N PRO A 247 2.86 -6.51 -34.76
CA PRO A 247 3.60 -6.51 -36.01
C PRO A 247 3.80 -7.96 -36.50
N LYS A 248 3.21 -8.26 -37.66
CA LYS A 248 3.48 -9.46 -38.43
C LYS A 248 4.89 -9.37 -38.99
N GLU A 249 5.86 -10.04 -38.37
CA GLU A 249 6.98 -10.58 -39.16
C GLU A 249 7.65 -11.77 -38.46
N MET A 250 7.99 -12.76 -39.30
CA MET A 250 8.78 -13.97 -39.04
C MET A 250 8.02 -15.25 -38.66
N ALA A 251 7.32 -15.78 -39.65
CA ALA A 251 7.08 -17.21 -39.82
C ALA A 251 7.40 -17.65 -41.26
N THR A 252 8.68 -17.87 -41.55
CA THR A 252 9.23 -18.82 -42.54
C THR A 252 10.74 -18.82 -42.31
N VAL A 253 11.41 -19.95 -42.13
CA VAL A 253 11.65 -21.01 -43.11
C VAL A 253 11.92 -22.34 -42.37
N ARG A 254 11.58 -23.42 -43.07
CA ARG A 254 11.85 -24.84 -42.78
C ARG A 254 13.30 -25.14 -42.36
#